data_AF-A0A1I6PRB8-F1
#
_entry.id   AF-A0A1I6PRB8-F1
#
_cell.length_a   1.000
_cell.length_b   1.000
_cell.length_c   1.000
_cell.angle_alpha   90.00
_cell.angle_beta   90.00
_cell.angle_gamma   90.00
#
_symmetry.space_group_name_H-M   'P 1'
#
loop_
_entity.id
_entity.type
_entity.pdbx_description
1 polymer ?
#
loop_
_entity_poly.entity_id
_entity_poly.type
_entity_poly.pdbx_seq_one_letter_code
_entity_poly.pdbx_strand_id
1 'polypeptide(L)' 'MSRTTYQCTCGAVLEYKQDLVSDRGTTGRTWKCRQCATPVPGIVAEKIGHQHPS' A
#
# COMPACT_ATOMS: atom_id res chain seq x y z
N MET A 1 9.49 -16.09 -0.95
CA MET A 1 8.21 -15.37 -0.92
C MET A 1 8.04 -14.65 -2.24
N SER A 2 6.86 -14.69 -2.87
CA SER A 2 6.59 -13.95 -4.11
C SER A 2 6.43 -12.46 -3.79
N ARG A 3 7.21 -11.61 -4.48
CA ARG A 3 7.12 -10.17 -4.38
C ARG A 3 5.75 -9.71 -4.90
N THR A 4 4.98 -9.06 -4.03
CA THR A 4 3.70 -8.43 -4.37
C THR A 4 3.97 -7.00 -4.82
N THR A 5 3.64 -6.69 -6.06
CA THR A 5 3.64 -5.33 -6.59
C THR A 5 2.22 -4.93 -6.95
N TYR A 6 1.87 -3.68 -6.73
CA TYR A 6 0.57 -3.13 -7.12
C TYR A 6 0.76 -1.81 -7.85
N GLN A 7 0.20 -1.72 -9.06
CA GLN A 7 0.21 -0.49 -9.82
C GLN A 7 -0.99 0.37 -9.43
N CYS A 8 -0.72 1.54 -8.88
CA CYS A 8 -1.73 2.54 -8.61
C CYS A 8 -2.22 3.19 -9.91
N THR A 9 -3.45 3.71 -9.89
CA THR A 9 -4.05 4.42 -11.03
C THR A 9 -3.30 5.70 -11.41
N CYS A 10 -2.53 6.29 -10.51
CA CYS A 10 -1.65 7.42 -10.82
C CYS A 10 -0.35 7.02 -11.52
N GLY A 11 -0.13 5.73 -11.77
CA GLY A 11 1.11 5.19 -12.34
C GLY A 11 2.18 4.80 -11.32
N ALA A 12 1.95 5.03 -10.02
CA ALA A 12 2.87 4.61 -8.96
C ALA A 12 2.96 3.09 -8.85
N VAL A 13 4.16 2.55 -8.63
CA VAL A 13 4.35 1.15 -8.25
C VAL A 13 4.47 1.08 -6.74
N LEU A 14 3.50 0.43 -6.10
CA LEU A 14 3.50 0.16 -4.67
C LEU A 14 4.13 -1.21 -4.46
N GLU A 15 5.22 -1.24 -3.73
CA GLU A 15 6.00 -2.47 -3.54
C GLU A 15 6.40 -2.66 -2.09
N TYR A 16 6.59 -1.56 -1.37
CA TYR A 16 6.95 -1.60 0.03
C TYR A 16 6.03 -0.72 0.86
N LYS A 17 6.11 -0.92 2.17
CA LYS A 17 5.37 -0.11 3.15
C LYS A 17 5.62 1.40 2.98
N GLN A 18 6.80 1.84 2.51
CA GLN A 18 7.06 3.25 2.27
C GLN A 18 6.22 3.86 1.14
N ASP A 19 5.68 3.06 0.23
CA ASP A 19 4.83 3.55 -0.86
C ASP A 19 3.37 3.72 -0.40
N LEU A 20 3.07 3.23 0.80
CA LEU A 20 1.75 3.28 1.42
C LEU A 20 1.71 4.32 2.55
N VAL A 21 0.57 4.99 2.66
CA VAL A 21 0.19 5.83 3.79
C VAL A 21 -0.99 5.18 4.49
N SER A 22 -0.89 4.97 5.80
CA SER A 22 -2.03 4.50 6.59
C SER A 22 -2.85 5.68 7.08
N ASP A 23 -4.14 5.69 6.77
CA ASP A 23 -5.12 6.63 7.29
C ASP A 23 -5.91 5.90 8.39
N ARG A 24 -5.76 6.37 9.63
CA ARG A 24 -6.46 5.83 10.80
C ARG A 24 -7.86 6.44 10.84
N GLY A 25 -8.79 5.80 10.14
CA GLY A 25 -10.21 6.08 10.31
C GLY A 25 -10.76 5.44 11.59
N THR A 26 -11.94 5.90 12.02
CA THR A 26 -12.63 5.45 13.24
C THR A 26 -12.96 3.94 13.24
N THR A 27 -13.07 3.32 12.07
CA THR A 27 -13.55 1.94 11.89
C THR A 27 -12.47 0.98 11.38
N GLY A 28 -11.23 1.44 11.18
CA GLY A 28 -10.15 0.57 10.72
C GLY A 28 -8.99 1.30 10.07
N ARG A 29 -7.90 0.56 9.82
CA ARG A 29 -6.73 1.07 9.11
C ARG A 29 -6.99 1.01 7.61
N THR A 30 -7.22 2.17 6.99
CA THR A 30 -7.25 2.26 5.53
C THR A 30 -5.86 2.58 5.02
N TRP A 31 -5.53 2.07 3.84
CA TRP A 31 -4.25 2.31 3.21
C TRP A 31 -4.48 3.10 1.93
N LYS A 32 -3.57 4.03 1.67
CA LYS A 32 -3.61 4.92 0.51
C LYS A 32 -2.24 4.93 -0.16
N CYS A 33 -2.21 5.16 -1.46
CA CYS A 33 -0.98 5.45 -2.19
C CYS A 33 -0.35 6.72 -1.62
N ARG A 34 0.95 6.69 -1.29
CA ARG A 34 1.67 7.87 -0.80
C ARG A 34 1.71 9.00 -1.84
N GLN A 35 1.71 8.68 -3.14
CA GLN A 35 1.87 9.70 -4.20
C GLN A 35 0.58 10.46 -4.53
N CYS A 36 -0.57 9.76 -4.60
CA CYS A 36 -1.83 10.37 -5.05
C CYS A 36 -2.98 10.23 -4.04
N ALA A 37 -2.73 9.66 -2.86
CA ALA A 37 -3.73 9.38 -1.83
C ALA A 37 -4.89 8.44 -2.25
N THR A 38 -4.80 7.79 -3.43
CA THR A 38 -5.79 6.81 -3.88
C THR A 38 -5.89 5.65 -2.89
N PRO A 39 -7.11 5.23 -2.50
CA PRO A 39 -7.30 4.09 -1.61
C PRO A 39 -6.75 2.80 -2.23
N VAL A 40 -5.97 2.07 -1.43
CA VAL A 40 -5.38 0.78 -1.79
C VAL A 40 -6.16 -0.32 -1.08
N PRO A 41 -6.52 -1.43 -1.77
CA PRO A 41 -7.20 -2.55 -1.13
C PRO A 41 -6.42 -3.08 0.07
N GLY A 42 -7.11 -3.35 1.18
CA GLY A 42 -6.49 -3.79 2.45
C GLY A 42 -5.57 -5.00 2.26
N ILE A 43 -6.05 -6.04 1.55
CA ILE A 43 -5.28 -7.27 1.28
C ILE A 43 -3.96 -6.97 0.54
N VAL A 44 -3.97 -6.04 -0.41
CA VAL A 44 -2.78 -5.64 -1.16
C VAL A 44 -1.82 -4.88 -0.26
N ALA A 45 -2.35 -3.93 0.51
CA ALA A 45 -1.55 -3.13 1.43
C ALA A 45 -0.96 -3.96 2.59
N GLU A 46 -1.67 -4.98 3.06
CA GLU A 46 -1.16 -5.95 4.04
C GLU A 46 0.02 -6.73 3.44
N LYS A 47 -0.16 -7.32 2.25
CA LYS A 47 0.92 -8.04 1.56
C LYS A 47 2.16 -7.16 1.37
N ILE A 48 2.00 -5.98 0.79
CA ILE A 48 3.07 -5.01 0.55
C ILE A 48 3.70 -4.51 1.86
N GLY A 49 2.88 -4.28 2.89
CA GLY A 49 3.32 -3.78 4.20
C GLY A 49 4.20 -4.77 4.96
N HIS A 50 4.06 -6.07 4.68
CA HIS A 50 4.91 -7.14 5.21
C HIS A 50 6.20 -7.36 4.39
N GLN A 51 6.35 -6.68 3.25
CA GLN A 51 7.58 -6.78 2.46
C GLN A 51 8.63 -5.81 3.00
N HIS A 52 9.83 -6.33 3.20
CA HIS A 52 10.99 -5.57 3.61
C HIS A 52 12.05 -5.65 2.49
N PRO A 53 12.67 -4.53 2.09
CA PRO A 53 13.87 -4.59 1.27
C PRO A 53 14.96 -5.32 2.10
N SER A 54 15.52 -6.40 1.54
CA SER A 54 16.67 -7.12 2.12
C SER A 54 17.98 -6.44 1.75
#